data_AF-A0A845X9Y3-F1
#
_entry.id   AF-A0A845X9Y3-F1
#
_cell.length_a   1.000
_cell.length_b   1.000
_cell.length_c   1.000
_cell.angle_alpha   90.00
_cell.angle_beta   90.00
_cell.angle_gamma   90.00
#
_symmetry.space_group_name_H-M   'P 1'
#
loop_
_entity.id
_entity.type
_entity.pdbx_description
1 polymer ?
#
loop_
_entity_poly.entity_id
_entity_poly.type
_entity_poly.pdbx_seq_one_letter_code
_entity_poly.pdbx_strand_id
1 'polypeptide(L)'
;MIAIAPQSPAAERLQAEQLQTQAWQGFENGVWLEEINVRDFIQRNYTPYKGDRTFVEPATERTQRLWQQVADLMLLEREKGVLDVDTKVPTSITAHAPGYIDKDLEQIVGLQTDKPLKRAIMPLGGIRVVKKSLTAYGYELDPETEKIFTQYRKTHNDGVFDAYTREMRLARHSGIVTGLPDAYGRGRIIGDYRRIALYGVDRLIIDKQQQLKSLELDTIDEDVIRDREELSEQLRALNELKVMGASYGCDLGRPAITAQEAVQWLYFGYLAAVKEQNGAAMSLG
;
A
#
# COMPACT_ATOMS: atom_id res chain seq x y z
N MET A 1 -18.92 -3.94 -31.94
CA MET A 1 -18.43 -3.23 -30.74
C MET A 1 -19.21 -1.93 -30.64
N ILE A 2 -20.18 -1.86 -29.73
CA ILE A 2 -20.88 -0.60 -29.46
C ILE A 2 -19.92 0.20 -28.57
N ALA A 3 -19.28 1.22 -29.14
CA ALA A 3 -18.54 2.19 -28.38
C ALA A 3 -19.54 2.92 -27.47
N ILE A 4 -19.46 2.68 -26.16
CA ILE A 4 -20.19 3.47 -25.18
C ILE A 4 -19.62 4.88 -25.28
N ALA A 5 -20.44 5.84 -25.71
CA ALA A 5 -20.04 7.23 -25.77
C ALA A 5 -19.60 7.70 -24.36
N PRO A 6 -18.53 8.49 -24.22
CA PRO A 6 -18.14 9.04 -22.93
C PRO A 6 -19.31 9.84 -22.36
N GLN A 7 -19.66 9.59 -21.09
CA GLN A 7 -20.75 10.29 -20.43
C GLN A 7 -20.42 11.77 -20.29
N SER A 8 -21.46 12.63 -20.26
CA SER A 8 -21.23 14.06 -20.03
C SER A 8 -20.69 14.29 -18.61
N PRO A 9 -19.82 15.29 -18.38
CA PRO A 9 -19.28 15.60 -17.04
C PRO A 9 -20.36 15.85 -15.97
N ALA A 10 -21.55 16.28 -16.37
CA ALA A 10 -22.69 16.45 -15.46
C ALA A 10 -23.30 15.11 -15.01
N ALA A 11 -23.35 14.12 -15.91
CA ALA A 11 -23.86 12.79 -15.60
C ALA A 11 -22.89 12.02 -14.67
N GLU A 12 -21.58 12.14 -14.91
CA GLU A 12 -20.56 11.54 -14.03
C GLU A 12 -20.61 12.10 -12.61
N ARG A 13 -20.82 13.42 -12.46
CA ARG A 13 -21.00 14.06 -11.14
C ARG A 13 -22.24 13.56 -10.42
N LEU A 14 -23.37 13.50 -11.13
CA LEU A 14 -24.63 13.03 -10.56
C LEU A 14 -24.52 11.57 -10.09
N GLN A 15 -23.84 10.73 -10.86
CA GLN A 15 -23.60 9.34 -10.52
C GLN A 15 -22.68 9.21 -9.28
N ALA A 16 -21.62 10.02 -9.19
CA ALA A 16 -20.73 10.04 -8.02
C ALA A 16 -21.48 10.46 -6.74
N GLU A 17 -22.32 11.49 -6.81
CA GLU A 17 -23.16 11.94 -5.70
C GLU A 17 -24.16 10.87 -5.24
N GLN A 18 -24.76 10.14 -6.19
CA GLN A 18 -25.65 9.02 -5.88
C GLN A 18 -24.92 7.87 -5.18
N LEU A 19 -23.75 7.48 -5.68
CA LEU A 19 -22.93 6.41 -5.09
C LEU A 19 -22.47 6.78 -3.68
N GLN A 20 -22.09 8.05 -3.46
CA GLN A 20 -21.75 8.56 -2.14
C GLN A 20 -22.94 8.52 -1.19
N THR A 21 -24.11 8.98 -1.65
CA THR A 21 -25.35 8.94 -0.85
C THR A 21 -25.71 7.51 -0.46
N GLN A 22 -25.56 6.56 -1.39
CA GLN A 22 -25.78 5.15 -1.13
C GLN A 22 -24.76 4.57 -0.14
N ALA A 23 -23.47 4.88 -0.30
CA ALA A 23 -22.40 4.39 0.57
C ALA A 23 -22.57 4.82 2.03
N TRP A 24 -23.15 6.00 2.25
CA TRP A 24 -23.32 6.58 3.58
C TRP A 24 -24.74 6.47 4.15
N GLN A 25 -25.62 5.74 3.45
CA GLN A 25 -27.00 5.58 3.85
C GLN A 25 -27.11 4.93 5.24
N GLY A 26 -27.80 5.60 6.16
CA GLY A 26 -28.08 5.09 7.50
C GLY A 26 -26.99 5.38 8.54
N PHE A 27 -25.88 6.02 8.17
CA PHE A 27 -24.92 6.52 9.15
C PHE A 27 -25.37 7.84 9.76
N GLU A 28 -25.04 8.02 11.04
CA GLU A 28 -25.20 9.29 11.75
C GLU A 28 -24.26 10.35 11.17
N ASN A 29 -24.86 11.48 10.79
CA ASN A 29 -24.15 12.64 10.29
C ASN A 29 -23.13 13.17 11.30
N GLY A 30 -22.05 13.75 10.80
CA GLY A 30 -21.00 14.35 11.60
C GLY A 30 -20.06 15.21 10.76
N VAL A 31 -19.01 15.71 11.40
CA VAL A 31 -17.97 16.52 10.75
C VAL A 31 -17.21 15.67 9.71
N TRP A 32 -17.23 14.35 9.86
CA TRP A 32 -16.69 13.41 8.87
C TRP A 32 -17.31 13.54 7.46
N LEU A 33 -18.47 14.17 7.30
CA LEU A 33 -19.04 14.46 5.99
C LEU A 33 -18.35 15.65 5.30
N GLU A 34 -17.78 16.56 6.08
CA GLU A 34 -17.20 17.83 5.61
C GLU A 34 -15.68 17.71 5.43
N GLU A 35 -15.00 16.99 6.33
CA GLU A 35 -13.54 16.82 6.33
C GLU A 35 -13.13 15.33 6.46
N ILE A 36 -11.86 15.02 6.18
CA ILE A 36 -11.32 13.66 6.36
C ILE A 36 -11.17 13.33 7.85
N ASN A 37 -12.24 12.84 8.48
CA ASN A 37 -12.30 12.54 9.92
C ASN A 37 -12.86 11.14 10.21
N VAL A 38 -12.02 10.11 10.06
CA VAL A 38 -12.39 8.71 10.35
C VAL A 38 -12.78 8.49 11.82
N ARG A 39 -12.20 9.29 12.74
CA ARG A 39 -12.50 9.17 14.17
C ARG A 39 -13.94 9.58 14.47
N ASP A 40 -14.39 10.73 13.96
CA ASP A 40 -15.76 11.20 14.14
C ASP A 40 -16.76 10.22 13.53
N PHE A 41 -16.47 9.68 12.34
CA PHE A 41 -17.26 8.61 11.74
C PHE A 41 -17.42 7.41 12.67
N ILE A 42 -16.30 6.87 13.18
CA ILE A 42 -16.33 5.70 14.07
C ILE A 42 -17.13 6.01 15.33
N GLN A 43 -16.83 7.10 16.04
CA GLN A 43 -17.46 7.41 17.33
C GLN A 43 -18.98 7.57 17.24
N ARG A 44 -19.49 8.04 16.10
CA ARG A 44 -20.93 8.20 15.85
C ARG A 44 -21.62 6.91 15.42
N ASN A 45 -20.92 6.02 14.72
CA ASN A 45 -21.57 4.92 13.99
C ASN A 45 -21.26 3.52 14.51
N TYR A 46 -20.23 3.34 15.35
CA TYR A 46 -19.94 2.02 15.90
C TYR A 46 -20.98 1.62 16.95
N THR A 47 -21.36 0.34 16.96
CA THR A 47 -22.18 -0.23 18.02
C THR A 47 -21.26 -0.92 19.03
N PRO A 48 -21.15 -0.43 20.29
CA PRO A 48 -20.37 -1.11 21.31
C PRO A 48 -20.93 -2.52 21.59
N TYR A 49 -20.12 -3.54 21.38
CA TYR A 49 -20.48 -4.92 21.70
C TYR A 49 -19.98 -5.30 23.10
N LYS A 50 -20.91 -5.67 24.00
CA LYS A 50 -20.61 -6.09 25.39
C LYS A 50 -20.96 -7.56 25.68
N GLY A 51 -21.33 -8.32 24.64
CA GLY A 51 -21.64 -9.75 24.76
C GLY A 51 -20.39 -10.64 24.74
N ASP A 52 -20.58 -11.94 24.56
CA ASP A 52 -19.51 -12.94 24.48
C ASP A 52 -19.26 -13.41 23.03
N ARG A 53 -18.51 -14.50 22.85
CA ARG A 53 -18.12 -15.02 21.53
C ARG A 53 -19.14 -16.01 20.92
N THR A 54 -20.33 -16.15 21.48
CA THR A 54 -21.31 -17.18 21.04
C THR A 54 -21.85 -16.96 19.62
N PHE A 55 -21.80 -15.73 19.10
CA PHE A 55 -22.19 -15.39 17.73
C PHE A 55 -21.11 -15.71 16.67
N VAL A 56 -19.92 -16.15 17.09
CA VAL A 56 -18.79 -16.41 16.17
C VAL A 56 -19.03 -17.70 15.40
N GLU A 57 -19.11 -17.58 14.08
CA GLU A 57 -19.26 -18.71 13.16
C GLU A 57 -17.91 -19.37 12.81
N PRO A 58 -17.90 -20.68 12.49
CA PRO A 58 -16.69 -21.38 12.06
C PRO A 58 -16.24 -20.96 10.64
N ALA A 59 -14.99 -21.29 10.31
CA ALA A 59 -14.46 -21.04 8.97
C ALA A 59 -15.22 -21.83 7.90
N THR A 60 -15.59 -21.16 6.80
CA THR A 60 -16.25 -21.79 5.65
C THR A 60 -15.33 -22.79 4.95
N GLU A 61 -15.89 -23.75 4.20
CA GLU A 61 -15.09 -24.67 3.37
C GLU A 61 -14.18 -23.92 2.39
N ARG A 62 -14.67 -22.82 1.81
CA ARG A 62 -13.91 -21.95 0.90
C ARG A 62 -12.67 -21.37 1.58
N THR A 63 -12.84 -20.84 2.80
CA THR A 63 -11.73 -20.32 3.63
C THR A 63 -10.74 -21.42 3.98
N GLN A 64 -11.23 -22.60 4.37
CA GLN A 64 -10.36 -23.74 4.72
C GLN A 64 -9.54 -24.21 3.50
N ARG A 65 -10.16 -24.28 2.31
CA ARG A 65 -9.46 -24.63 1.05
C ARG A 65 -8.38 -23.63 0.69
N LEU A 66 -8.70 -22.33 0.71
CA LEU A 66 -7.71 -21.27 0.46
C LEU A 66 -6.55 -21.33 1.46
N TRP A 67 -6.85 -21.51 2.74
CA TRP A 67 -5.83 -21.60 3.77
C TRP A 67 -4.95 -22.83 3.60
N GLN A 68 -5.51 -23.99 3.23
CA GLN A 68 -4.73 -25.19 2.97
C GLN A 68 -3.74 -24.99 1.82
N GLN A 69 -4.17 -24.36 0.71
CA GLN A 69 -3.28 -24.06 -0.41
C GLN A 69 -2.09 -23.18 0.03
N VAL A 70 -2.33 -22.14 0.83
CA VAL A 70 -1.26 -21.30 1.37
C VAL A 70 -0.37 -22.07 2.33
N ALA A 71 -0.94 -22.90 3.21
CA ALA A 71 -0.18 -23.71 4.16
C ALA A 71 0.78 -24.67 3.44
N ASP A 72 0.35 -25.28 2.34
CA ASP A 72 1.20 -26.16 1.51
C ASP A 72 2.36 -25.37 0.87
N LEU A 73 2.10 -24.14 0.40
CA LEU A 73 3.16 -23.26 -0.11
C LEU A 73 4.15 -22.84 0.98
N MET A 74 3.68 -22.60 2.21
CA MET A 74 4.56 -22.29 3.36
C MET A 74 5.43 -23.48 3.76
N LEU A 75 4.94 -24.72 3.61
CA LEU A 75 5.76 -25.92 3.81
C LEU A 75 6.91 -25.96 2.80
N LEU A 76 6.62 -25.69 1.52
CA LEU A 76 7.64 -25.61 0.48
C LEU A 76 8.62 -24.45 0.72
N GLU A 77 8.13 -23.29 1.17
CA GLU A 77 9.00 -22.15 1.53
C GLU A 77 9.96 -22.53 2.66
N ARG A 78 9.49 -23.24 3.68
CA ARG A 78 10.32 -23.66 4.81
C ARG A 78 11.47 -24.59 4.39
N GLU A 79 11.24 -25.44 3.39
CA GLU A 79 12.27 -26.33 2.83
C GLU A 79 13.28 -25.56 1.97
N LYS A 80 12.83 -24.54 1.23
CA LYS A 80 13.67 -23.74 0.31
C LYS A 80 14.34 -22.52 0.95
N GLY A 81 13.80 -22.03 2.07
CA GLY A 81 14.15 -20.73 2.69
C GLY A 81 13.37 -19.54 2.13
N VAL A 82 13.20 -19.47 0.80
CA VAL A 82 12.33 -18.51 0.09
C VAL A 82 11.60 -19.27 -1.01
N LEU A 83 10.28 -19.07 -1.15
CA LEU A 83 9.51 -19.81 -2.15
C LEU A 83 9.85 -19.38 -3.58
N ASP A 84 9.81 -18.06 -3.82
CA ASP A 84 10.09 -17.41 -5.09
C ASP A 84 10.41 -15.93 -4.83
N VAL A 85 11.16 -15.29 -5.72
CA VAL A 85 11.56 -13.88 -5.60
C VAL A 85 11.73 -13.25 -6.98
N ASP A 86 11.31 -11.99 -7.14
CA ASP A 86 11.66 -11.23 -8.34
C ASP A 86 13.16 -10.96 -8.41
N THR A 87 13.73 -11.13 -9.59
CA THR A 87 15.15 -10.81 -9.86
C THR A 87 15.32 -9.59 -10.73
N LYS A 88 14.24 -9.14 -11.37
CA LYS A 88 14.28 -8.09 -12.39
C LYS A 88 13.47 -6.86 -12.01
N VAL A 89 12.18 -7.04 -11.68
CA VAL A 89 11.24 -5.92 -11.58
C VAL A 89 11.34 -5.26 -10.18
N PRO A 90 11.77 -3.99 -10.07
CA PRO A 90 11.62 -3.23 -8.84
C PRO A 90 10.13 -3.06 -8.52
N THR A 91 9.77 -3.27 -7.26
CA THR A 91 8.37 -3.13 -6.84
C THR A 91 7.90 -1.68 -6.87
N SER A 92 6.62 -1.49 -7.13
CA SER A 92 5.84 -0.26 -6.96
C SER A 92 4.37 -0.63 -6.79
N ILE A 93 3.49 0.35 -6.54
CA ILE A 93 2.04 0.12 -6.41
C ILE A 93 1.47 -0.61 -7.64
N THR A 94 2.00 -0.34 -8.85
CA THR A 94 1.50 -0.89 -10.12
C THR A 94 2.51 -1.77 -10.86
N ALA A 95 3.64 -2.13 -10.24
CA ALA A 95 4.71 -2.87 -10.93
C ALA A 95 4.32 -4.31 -11.31
N HIS A 96 3.46 -4.93 -10.50
CA HIS A 96 3.08 -6.34 -10.65
C HIS A 96 1.63 -6.48 -11.11
N ALA A 97 1.40 -7.48 -11.94
CA ALA A 97 0.06 -7.91 -12.32
C ALA A 97 -0.73 -8.47 -11.10
N PRO A 98 -2.07 -8.55 -11.20
CA PRO A 98 -2.89 -9.18 -10.18
C PRO A 98 -2.48 -10.64 -9.90
N GLY A 99 -2.07 -10.92 -8.66
CA GLY A 99 -1.91 -12.27 -8.13
C GLY A 99 -3.13 -12.72 -7.33
N TYR A 100 -3.37 -14.04 -7.35
CA TYR A 100 -4.47 -14.74 -6.68
C TYR A 100 -3.95 -16.04 -6.05
N ILE A 101 -4.57 -16.51 -4.99
CA ILE A 101 -4.40 -17.89 -4.50
C ILE A 101 -5.29 -18.80 -5.34
N ASP A 102 -6.58 -18.47 -5.36
CA ASP A 102 -7.62 -19.14 -6.14
C ASP A 102 -8.75 -18.13 -6.37
N LYS A 103 -8.74 -17.54 -7.56
CA LYS A 103 -9.57 -16.38 -7.92
C LYS A 103 -11.07 -16.63 -7.73
N ASP A 104 -11.52 -17.86 -7.92
CA ASP A 104 -12.94 -18.21 -7.84
C ASP A 104 -13.41 -18.39 -6.37
N LEU A 105 -12.47 -18.57 -5.43
CA LEU A 105 -12.74 -18.76 -4.01
C LEU A 105 -12.54 -17.49 -3.18
N GLU A 106 -11.74 -16.55 -3.65
CA GLU A 106 -11.41 -15.34 -2.89
C GLU A 106 -12.61 -14.38 -2.77
N GLN A 107 -12.82 -13.82 -1.58
CA GLN A 107 -13.81 -12.76 -1.34
C GLN A 107 -13.15 -11.38 -1.19
N ILE A 108 -11.90 -11.38 -0.72
CA ILE A 108 -11.02 -10.23 -0.63
C ILE A 108 -9.75 -10.63 -1.38
N VAL A 109 -9.34 -9.82 -2.34
CA VAL A 109 -8.27 -10.12 -3.30
C VAL A 109 -7.12 -9.13 -3.16
N GLY A 110 -5.94 -9.54 -3.62
CA GLY A 110 -4.76 -8.68 -3.69
C GLY A 110 -3.53 -9.35 -3.11
N LEU A 111 -2.44 -9.41 -3.88
CA LEU A 111 -1.15 -9.94 -3.46
C LEU A 111 -0.03 -8.95 -3.80
N GLN A 112 1.08 -8.98 -3.05
CA GLN A 112 2.21 -8.07 -3.27
C GLN A 112 2.84 -8.25 -4.65
N THR A 113 2.87 -9.47 -5.16
CA THR A 113 3.35 -9.81 -6.51
C THR A 113 2.27 -10.59 -7.27
N ASP A 114 2.63 -11.15 -8.42
CA ASP A 114 1.76 -11.95 -9.28
C ASP A 114 1.44 -13.35 -8.72
N LYS A 115 2.10 -13.79 -7.63
CA LYS A 115 1.93 -15.13 -7.04
C LYS A 115 1.93 -15.11 -5.51
N PRO A 116 1.25 -16.07 -4.86
CA PRO A 116 1.31 -16.21 -3.40
C PRO A 116 2.73 -16.52 -2.94
N LEU A 117 3.16 -15.82 -1.88
CA LEU A 117 4.47 -15.94 -1.23
C LEU A 117 5.70 -15.65 -2.11
N LYS A 118 5.52 -15.15 -3.34
CA LYS A 118 6.62 -14.62 -4.15
C LYS A 118 7.01 -13.24 -3.63
N ARG A 119 8.28 -13.07 -3.25
CA ARG A 119 8.80 -11.81 -2.70
C ARG A 119 9.21 -10.84 -3.81
N ALA A 120 8.89 -9.57 -3.65
CA ALA A 120 9.37 -8.51 -4.54
C ALA A 120 10.79 -8.05 -4.15
N ILE A 121 11.46 -7.32 -5.04
CA ILE A 121 12.70 -6.59 -4.72
C ILE A 121 12.43 -5.10 -4.54
N MET A 122 13.06 -4.51 -3.52
CA MET A 122 12.88 -3.09 -3.14
C MET A 122 14.22 -2.34 -3.17
N PRO A 123 14.78 -2.08 -4.35
CA PRO A 123 16.14 -1.56 -4.49
C PRO A 123 16.32 -0.11 -4.04
N LEU A 124 15.25 0.69 -3.93
CA LEU A 124 15.31 2.07 -3.40
C LEU A 124 15.91 2.12 -1.98
N GLY A 125 15.68 1.09 -1.17
CA GLY A 125 16.27 0.96 0.16
C GLY A 125 17.77 0.65 0.15
N GLY A 126 18.27 -0.02 -0.90
CA GLY A 126 19.69 -0.37 -1.06
C GLY A 126 19.92 -1.56 -1.98
N ILE A 127 20.53 -1.33 -3.14
CA ILE A 127 20.76 -2.35 -4.16
C ILE A 127 21.75 -3.44 -3.71
N ARG A 128 22.76 -3.08 -2.91
CA ARG A 128 23.74 -4.04 -2.34
C ARG A 128 23.07 -5.09 -1.46
N VAL A 129 22.05 -4.70 -0.71
CA VAL A 129 21.31 -5.60 0.19
C VAL A 129 20.49 -6.57 -0.65
N VAL A 130 19.75 -6.05 -1.64
CA VAL A 130 18.99 -6.87 -2.59
C VAL A 130 19.87 -7.91 -3.27
N LYS A 131 21.02 -7.49 -3.85
CA LYS A 131 21.95 -8.40 -4.53
C LYS A 131 22.45 -9.51 -3.60
N LYS A 132 22.88 -9.16 -2.38
CA LYS A 132 23.35 -10.14 -1.38
C LYS A 132 22.24 -11.11 -0.97
N SER A 133 21.02 -10.62 -0.76
CA SER A 133 19.87 -11.46 -0.42
C SER A 133 19.54 -12.44 -1.55
N LEU A 134 19.50 -11.99 -2.80
CA LEU A 134 19.27 -12.87 -3.95
C LEU A 134 20.34 -13.97 -4.03
N THR A 135 21.63 -13.60 -3.97
CA THR A 135 22.74 -14.57 -4.02
C THR A 135 22.68 -15.57 -2.87
N ALA A 136 22.30 -15.16 -1.66
CA ALA A 136 22.17 -16.05 -0.51
C ALA A 136 21.11 -17.15 -0.70
N TYR A 137 20.11 -16.92 -1.56
CA TYR A 137 19.08 -17.87 -1.90
C TYR A 137 19.24 -18.49 -3.31
N GLY A 138 20.42 -18.31 -3.94
CA GLY A 138 20.72 -18.89 -5.25
C GLY A 138 20.11 -18.17 -6.44
N TYR A 139 19.68 -16.91 -6.27
CA TYR A 139 19.17 -16.05 -7.34
C TYR A 139 20.22 -15.02 -7.78
N GLU A 140 20.13 -14.59 -9.04
CA GLU A 140 20.96 -13.54 -9.60
C GLU A 140 20.13 -12.30 -9.89
N LEU A 141 20.64 -11.12 -9.50
CA LEU A 141 20.01 -9.84 -9.81
C LEU A 141 20.16 -9.53 -11.30
N ASP A 142 19.09 -9.07 -11.94
CA ASP A 142 19.15 -8.63 -13.33
C ASP A 142 20.18 -7.48 -13.51
N PRO A 143 21.10 -7.58 -14.49
CA PRO A 143 22.16 -6.59 -14.69
C PRO A 143 21.66 -5.18 -15.02
N GLU A 144 20.51 -5.05 -15.69
CA GLU A 144 19.91 -3.76 -16.00
C GLU A 144 19.38 -3.10 -14.72
N THR A 145 18.71 -3.88 -13.88
CA THR A 145 18.26 -3.41 -12.56
C THR A 145 19.45 -3.01 -11.68
N GLU A 146 20.52 -3.81 -11.64
CA GLU A 146 21.74 -3.43 -10.92
C GLU A 146 22.31 -2.11 -11.46
N LYS A 147 22.39 -1.95 -12.78
CA LYS A 147 22.89 -0.73 -13.43
C LYS A 147 22.04 0.50 -13.05
N ILE A 148 20.71 0.38 -13.07
CA ILE A 148 19.81 1.48 -12.72
C ILE A 148 20.11 2.01 -11.31
N PHE A 149 20.18 1.12 -10.31
CA PHE A 149 20.34 1.53 -8.92
C PHE A 149 21.79 1.70 -8.47
N THR A 150 22.76 1.57 -9.39
CA THR A 150 24.17 1.89 -9.15
C THR A 150 24.64 3.12 -9.93
N GLN A 151 24.02 3.43 -11.08
CA GLN A 151 24.47 4.52 -11.97
C GLN A 151 23.45 5.66 -12.11
N TYR A 152 22.14 5.37 -12.08
CA TYR A 152 21.11 6.35 -12.42
C TYR A 152 20.27 6.79 -11.23
N ARG A 153 19.88 5.84 -10.37
CA ARG A 153 19.03 6.09 -9.19
C ARG A 153 19.78 5.76 -7.92
N LYS A 154 20.25 6.79 -7.21
CA LYS A 154 20.85 6.65 -5.89
C LYS A 154 19.85 6.02 -4.90
N THR A 155 20.32 5.12 -4.06
CA THR A 155 19.52 4.44 -3.02
C THR A 155 19.64 5.13 -1.66
N HIS A 156 18.69 4.84 -0.75
CA HIS A 156 18.78 5.28 0.66
C HIS A 156 20.08 4.83 1.32
N ASN A 157 20.44 3.55 1.17
CA ASN A 157 21.67 2.99 1.71
C ASN A 157 22.92 3.76 1.21
N ASP A 158 22.99 4.12 -0.07
CA ASP A 158 24.13 4.92 -0.57
C ASP A 158 24.15 6.33 0.00
N GLY A 159 22.99 7.01 0.07
CA GLY A 159 22.89 8.34 0.67
C GLY A 159 23.34 8.37 2.13
N VAL A 160 22.89 7.41 2.93
CA VAL A 160 23.29 7.29 4.34
C VAL A 160 24.79 7.08 4.47
N PHE A 161 25.36 6.15 3.70
CA PHE A 161 26.78 5.82 3.84
C PHE A 161 27.70 6.94 3.30
N ASP A 162 27.27 7.73 2.32
CA ASP A 162 28.00 8.94 1.90
C ASP A 162 28.07 9.98 3.02
N ALA A 163 27.00 10.12 3.81
CA ALA A 163 26.91 11.10 4.89
C ALA A 163 27.50 10.64 6.23
N TYR A 164 27.61 9.33 6.46
CA TYR A 164 28.15 8.79 7.72
C TYR A 164 29.58 9.22 8.00
N THR A 165 29.81 9.73 9.22
CA THR A 165 31.15 10.03 9.72
C THR A 165 31.94 8.75 10.01
N ARG A 166 33.27 8.89 10.14
CA ARG A 166 34.15 7.78 10.55
C ARG A 166 33.71 7.17 11.88
N GLU A 167 33.34 7.99 12.86
CA GLU A 167 32.93 7.53 14.19
C GLU A 167 31.63 6.74 14.15
N MET A 168 30.63 7.21 13.39
CA MET A 168 29.37 6.49 13.19
C MET A 168 29.62 5.08 12.61
N ARG A 169 30.51 4.99 11.60
CA ARG A 169 30.87 3.70 10.99
C ARG A 169 31.59 2.78 11.97
N LEU A 170 32.50 3.31 12.79
CA LEU A 170 33.21 2.54 13.80
C LEU A 170 32.28 2.01 14.89
N ALA A 171 31.38 2.84 15.42
CA ALA A 171 30.40 2.42 16.43
C ALA A 171 29.46 1.32 15.91
N ARG A 172 29.08 1.40 14.62
CA ARG A 172 28.32 0.34 13.95
C ARG A 172 29.11 -0.95 13.79
N HIS A 173 30.35 -0.85 13.33
CA HIS A 173 31.23 -2.01 13.12
C HIS A 173 31.56 -2.73 14.44
N SER A 174 31.76 -1.99 15.53
CA SER A 174 32.07 -2.55 16.85
C SER A 174 30.87 -3.09 17.61
N GLY A 175 29.66 -2.96 17.06
CA GLY A 175 28.43 -3.42 17.71
C GLY A 175 27.89 -2.51 18.81
N ILE A 176 28.42 -1.29 18.97
CA ILE A 176 27.93 -0.32 19.97
C ILE A 176 26.55 0.21 19.55
N VAL A 177 26.39 0.49 18.24
CA VAL A 177 25.10 0.89 17.66
C VAL A 177 24.77 -0.09 16.54
N THR A 178 23.73 -0.91 16.71
CA THR A 178 23.36 -1.95 15.75
C THR A 178 21.90 -1.84 15.33
N GLY A 179 21.57 -2.40 14.16
CA GLY A 179 20.19 -2.51 13.69
C GLY A 179 19.54 -1.22 13.19
N LEU A 180 20.31 -0.14 12.97
CA LEU A 180 19.79 1.10 12.38
C LEU A 180 19.16 0.85 10.99
N PRO A 181 18.12 1.61 10.59
CA PRO A 181 17.45 1.47 9.30
C PRO A 181 18.27 2.10 8.16
N ASP A 182 19.54 1.72 8.05
CA ASP A 182 20.46 2.16 6.99
C ASP A 182 20.48 1.22 5.77
N ALA A 183 19.86 0.05 5.88
CA ALA A 183 19.92 -1.04 4.90
C ALA A 183 18.54 -1.62 4.52
N TYR A 184 17.45 -1.04 5.02
CA TYR A 184 16.07 -1.47 4.80
C TYR A 184 15.11 -0.29 5.07
N GLY A 185 13.84 -0.41 4.68
CA GLY A 185 12.83 0.62 4.93
C GLY A 185 12.63 0.87 6.44
N ARG A 186 12.59 2.14 6.86
CA ARG A 186 12.44 2.50 8.28
C ARG A 186 11.16 1.94 8.93
N GLY A 187 10.08 1.79 8.17
CA GLY A 187 8.77 1.38 8.68
C GLY A 187 8.25 2.36 9.74
N ARG A 188 7.46 1.85 10.70
CA ARG A 188 6.87 2.65 11.80
C ARG A 188 5.98 3.80 11.31
N ILE A 189 5.37 3.60 10.14
CA ILE A 189 4.39 4.50 9.55
C ILE A 189 3.10 3.68 9.39
N ILE A 190 1.99 4.24 9.84
CA ILE A 190 0.67 3.63 9.68
C ILE A 190 -0.15 4.61 8.86
N GLY A 191 -0.39 4.25 7.60
CA GLY A 191 -1.40 4.92 6.79
C GLY A 191 -2.77 4.66 7.38
N ASP A 192 -3.65 5.66 7.41
CA ASP A 192 -5.03 5.45 7.83
C ASP A 192 -5.83 4.85 6.66
N TYR A 193 -5.64 3.55 6.41
CA TYR A 193 -6.19 2.88 5.22
C TYR A 193 -7.72 2.84 5.20
N ARG A 194 -8.36 3.01 6.36
CA ARG A 194 -9.83 3.15 6.49
C ARG A 194 -10.38 4.34 5.70
N ARG A 195 -9.55 5.37 5.44
CA ARG A 195 -9.93 6.53 4.64
C ARG A 195 -10.37 6.13 3.23
N ILE A 196 -9.72 5.12 2.64
CA ILE A 196 -10.05 4.68 1.28
C ILE A 196 -11.45 4.08 1.27
N ALA A 197 -11.77 3.24 2.25
CA ALA A 197 -13.10 2.66 2.40
C ALA A 197 -14.17 3.74 2.66
N LEU A 198 -13.91 4.67 3.57
CA LEU A 198 -14.91 5.67 3.99
C LEU A 198 -15.16 6.74 2.92
N TYR A 199 -14.11 7.23 2.25
CA TYR A 199 -14.19 8.40 1.37
C TYR A 199 -14.07 8.09 -0.11
N GLY A 200 -13.48 6.95 -0.47
CA GLY A 200 -12.99 6.74 -1.84
C GLY A 200 -11.76 7.59 -2.15
N VAL A 201 -11.00 7.18 -3.15
CA VAL A 201 -9.74 7.82 -3.52
C VAL A 201 -9.96 9.20 -4.15
N ASP A 202 -11.08 9.43 -4.85
CA ASP A 202 -11.31 10.73 -5.52
C ASP A 202 -11.49 11.86 -4.50
N ARG A 203 -12.21 11.60 -3.41
CA ARG A 203 -12.33 12.56 -2.30
C ARG A 203 -10.97 12.83 -1.63
N LEU A 204 -10.12 11.81 -1.50
CA LEU A 204 -8.77 11.95 -0.93
C LEU A 204 -7.82 12.73 -1.86
N ILE A 205 -7.96 12.57 -3.17
CA ILE A 205 -7.23 13.37 -4.15
C ILE A 205 -7.63 14.85 -4.04
N ILE A 206 -8.94 15.14 -3.93
CA ILE A 206 -9.43 16.52 -3.76
C ILE A 206 -8.85 17.14 -2.47
N ASP A 207 -8.89 16.42 -1.35
CA ASP A 207 -8.30 16.85 -0.07
C ASP A 207 -6.80 17.16 -0.21
N LYS A 208 -6.04 16.28 -0.89
CA LYS A 208 -4.60 16.49 -1.12
C LYS A 208 -4.29 17.65 -2.05
N GLN A 209 -5.11 17.88 -3.08
CA GLN A 209 -5.00 19.06 -3.94
C GLN A 209 -5.23 20.36 -3.17
N GLN A 210 -6.19 20.36 -2.24
CA GLN A 210 -6.44 21.52 -1.36
C GLN A 210 -5.25 21.77 -0.41
N GLN A 211 -4.67 20.72 0.18
CA GLN A 211 -3.45 20.82 1.00
C GLN A 211 -2.26 21.36 0.18
N LEU A 212 -2.08 20.89 -1.05
CA LEU A 212 -1.02 21.39 -1.92
C LEU A 212 -1.22 22.87 -2.26
N LYS A 213 -2.47 23.28 -2.52
CA LYS A 213 -2.84 24.67 -2.79
C LYS A 213 -2.64 25.56 -1.56
N SER A 214 -2.86 25.06 -0.34
CA SER A 214 -2.61 25.85 0.88
C SER A 214 -1.14 26.21 1.10
N LEU A 215 -0.22 25.57 0.36
CA LEU A 215 1.20 25.88 0.36
C LEU A 215 1.60 26.84 -0.78
N GLU A 216 0.66 27.53 -1.41
CA GLU A 216 0.93 28.65 -2.33
C GLU A 216 1.11 29.94 -1.50
N LEU A 217 2.33 30.12 -1.01
CA LEU A 217 2.74 31.22 -0.13
C LEU A 217 3.53 32.29 -0.91
N ASP A 218 3.64 33.50 -0.35
CA ASP A 218 4.43 34.60 -0.93
C ASP A 218 5.94 34.31 -0.96
N THR A 219 6.43 33.41 -0.10
CA THR A 219 7.81 32.97 -0.05
C THR A 219 7.85 31.46 0.14
N ILE A 220 8.76 30.79 -0.58
CA ILE A 220 8.90 29.34 -0.59
C ILE A 220 10.32 29.01 -0.14
N ASP A 221 10.46 28.40 1.04
CA ASP A 221 11.73 27.91 1.58
C ASP A 221 11.90 26.40 1.33
N GLU A 222 12.99 25.82 1.84
CA GLU A 222 13.30 24.40 1.65
C GLU A 222 12.21 23.48 2.21
N ASP A 223 11.63 23.82 3.38
CA ASP A 223 10.60 23.02 4.01
C ASP A 223 9.30 23.05 3.18
N VAL A 224 8.89 24.23 2.70
CA VAL A 224 7.71 24.36 1.83
C VAL A 224 7.93 23.65 0.49
N ILE A 225 9.13 23.73 -0.11
CA ILE A 225 9.46 22.99 -1.34
C ILE A 225 9.31 21.48 -1.12
N ARG A 226 9.90 20.96 -0.02
CA ARG A 226 9.82 19.53 0.34
C ARG A 226 8.37 19.10 0.53
N ASP A 227 7.60 19.82 1.34
CA ASP A 227 6.21 19.46 1.64
C ASP A 227 5.33 19.45 0.39
N ARG A 228 5.55 20.39 -0.55
CA ARG A 228 4.85 20.41 -1.84
C ARG A 228 5.23 19.23 -2.74
N GLU A 229 6.51 18.87 -2.79
CA GLU A 229 6.96 17.69 -3.53
C GLU A 229 6.36 16.40 -2.93
N GLU A 230 6.39 16.25 -1.60
CA GLU A 230 5.82 15.11 -0.90
C GLU A 230 4.30 14.99 -1.10
N LEU A 231 3.55 16.10 -1.09
CA LEU A 231 2.12 16.10 -1.43
C LEU A 231 1.87 15.70 -2.89
N SER A 232 2.77 16.08 -3.80
CA SER A 232 2.69 15.70 -5.21
C SER A 232 2.98 14.21 -5.42
N GLU A 233 3.91 13.63 -4.67
CA GLU A 233 4.13 12.17 -4.60
C GLU A 233 2.90 11.45 -4.03
N GLN A 234 2.30 11.97 -2.95
CA GLN A 234 1.06 11.40 -2.39
C GLN A 234 -0.09 11.41 -3.41
N LEU A 235 -0.24 12.48 -4.19
CA LEU A 235 -1.24 12.54 -5.27
C LEU A 235 -0.97 11.49 -6.36
N ARG A 236 0.28 11.28 -6.75
CA ARG A 236 0.64 10.21 -7.69
C ARG A 236 0.32 8.83 -7.14
N ALA A 237 0.72 8.54 -5.90
CA ALA A 237 0.46 7.28 -5.23
C ALA A 237 -1.05 6.98 -5.10
N LEU A 238 -1.90 7.99 -4.84
CA LEU A 238 -3.35 7.81 -4.84
C LEU A 238 -3.90 7.43 -6.23
N ASN A 239 -3.36 8.01 -7.31
CA ASN A 239 -3.74 7.61 -8.66
C ASN A 239 -3.26 6.20 -9.02
N GLU A 240 -2.04 5.84 -8.61
CA GLU A 240 -1.52 4.48 -8.76
C GLU A 240 -2.35 3.46 -7.98
N LEU A 241 -2.85 3.81 -6.79
CA LEU A 241 -3.78 3.00 -6.03
C LEU A 241 -5.07 2.73 -6.81
N LYS A 242 -5.63 3.73 -7.51
CA LYS A 242 -6.80 3.52 -8.40
C LYS A 242 -6.46 2.54 -9.52
N VAL A 243 -5.30 2.67 -10.16
CA VAL A 243 -4.84 1.76 -11.22
C VAL A 243 -4.69 0.33 -10.67
N MET A 244 -4.09 0.17 -9.50
CA MET A 244 -3.96 -1.12 -8.83
C MET A 244 -5.35 -1.72 -8.53
N GLY A 245 -6.25 -0.96 -7.91
CA GLY A 245 -7.63 -1.41 -7.65
C GLY A 245 -8.35 -1.85 -8.93
N ALA A 246 -8.24 -1.06 -10.00
CA ALA A 246 -8.87 -1.35 -11.28
C ALA A 246 -8.32 -2.65 -11.91
N SER A 247 -7.02 -2.94 -11.73
CA SER A 247 -6.44 -4.21 -12.21
C SER A 247 -7.06 -5.45 -11.55
N TYR A 248 -7.61 -5.30 -10.35
CA TYR A 248 -8.37 -6.34 -9.64
C TYR A 248 -9.89 -6.26 -9.88
N GLY A 249 -10.36 -5.33 -10.73
CA GLY A 249 -11.78 -5.11 -11.02
C GLY A 249 -12.51 -4.24 -9.99
N CYS A 250 -11.79 -3.47 -9.17
CA CYS A 250 -12.37 -2.60 -8.14
C CYS A 250 -12.19 -1.12 -8.49
N ASP A 251 -13.29 -0.37 -8.47
CA ASP A 251 -13.26 1.09 -8.63
C ASP A 251 -13.10 1.78 -7.27
N LEU A 252 -11.87 2.10 -6.92
CA LEU A 252 -11.55 2.77 -5.66
C LEU A 252 -11.82 4.28 -5.68
N GLY A 253 -12.26 4.86 -6.80
CA GLY A 253 -12.58 6.30 -6.87
C GLY A 253 -13.67 6.69 -5.88
N ARG A 254 -14.67 5.81 -5.71
CA ARG A 254 -15.82 5.98 -4.82
C ARG A 254 -15.63 5.35 -3.43
N PRO A 255 -16.40 5.79 -2.42
CA PRO A 255 -16.47 5.11 -1.13
C PRO A 255 -17.05 3.70 -1.26
N ALA A 256 -16.75 2.87 -0.24
CA ALA A 256 -17.28 1.51 -0.13
C ALA A 256 -18.76 1.52 0.27
N ILE A 257 -19.56 0.70 -0.41
CA ILE A 257 -21.02 0.61 -0.22
C ILE A 257 -21.41 -0.59 0.66
N THR A 258 -20.58 -1.64 0.66
CA THR A 258 -20.85 -2.86 1.42
C THR A 258 -19.72 -3.17 2.39
N ALA A 259 -19.97 -4.07 3.36
CA ALA A 259 -18.94 -4.56 4.27
C ALA A 259 -17.77 -5.22 3.51
N GLN A 260 -18.06 -5.95 2.43
CA GLN A 260 -17.02 -6.57 1.60
C GLN A 260 -16.13 -5.51 0.94
N GLU A 261 -16.73 -4.47 0.36
CA GLU A 261 -15.98 -3.36 -0.22
C GLU A 261 -15.20 -2.60 0.85
N ALA A 262 -15.76 -2.37 2.03
CA ALA A 262 -15.06 -1.65 3.09
C ALA A 262 -13.78 -2.37 3.53
N VAL A 263 -13.84 -3.70 3.65
CA VAL A 263 -12.66 -4.54 3.93
C VAL A 263 -11.68 -4.51 2.75
N GLN A 264 -12.18 -4.66 1.52
CA GLN A 264 -11.35 -4.68 0.32
C GLN A 264 -10.62 -3.35 0.06
N TRP A 265 -11.28 -2.20 0.28
CA TRP A 265 -10.73 -0.86 0.05
C TRP A 265 -9.65 -0.55 1.08
N LEU A 266 -9.93 -0.88 2.35
CA LEU A 266 -8.93 -0.81 3.42
C LEU A 266 -7.72 -1.67 3.08
N TYR A 267 -7.95 -2.92 2.68
CA TYR A 267 -6.88 -3.84 2.33
C TYR A 267 -6.07 -3.34 1.13
N PHE A 268 -6.70 -2.75 0.10
CA PHE A 268 -5.94 -2.16 -1.00
C PHE A 268 -5.08 -0.98 -0.59
N GLY A 269 -5.52 -0.15 0.36
CA GLY A 269 -4.67 0.86 0.97
C GLY A 269 -3.40 0.29 1.59
N TYR A 270 -3.57 -0.78 2.38
CA TYR A 270 -2.46 -1.50 2.97
C TYR A 270 -1.59 -2.19 1.92
N LEU A 271 -2.21 -2.80 0.90
CA LEU A 271 -1.52 -3.51 -0.18
C LEU A 271 -0.61 -2.57 -0.97
N ALA A 272 -1.07 -1.35 -1.29
CA ALA A 272 -0.24 -0.35 -1.93
C ALA A 272 1.00 -0.03 -1.08
N ALA A 273 0.83 0.14 0.23
CA ALA A 273 1.94 0.39 1.15
C ALA A 273 2.96 -0.77 1.18
N VAL A 274 2.50 -2.03 1.25
CA VAL A 274 3.41 -3.20 1.27
C VAL A 274 3.91 -3.62 -0.12
N LYS A 275 3.38 -3.05 -1.20
CA LYS A 275 3.94 -3.13 -2.55
C LYS A 275 5.03 -2.09 -2.80
N GLU A 276 5.04 -1.00 -2.08
CA GLU A 276 5.99 0.09 -2.31
C GLU A 276 7.12 0.14 -1.26
N GLN A 277 6.85 -0.32 -0.04
CA GLN A 277 7.77 -0.18 1.10
C GLN A 277 8.00 -1.52 1.82
N ASN A 278 9.26 -1.77 2.23
CA ASN A 278 9.68 -2.91 3.05
C ASN A 278 10.04 -2.48 4.48
N GLY A 279 9.22 -1.61 5.07
CA GLY A 279 9.40 -1.16 6.44
C GLY A 279 9.52 -2.32 7.43
N ALA A 280 10.42 -2.23 8.42
CA ALA A 280 10.54 -3.29 9.44
C ALA A 280 9.23 -3.58 10.18
N ALA A 281 8.39 -2.55 10.37
CA ALA A 281 7.03 -2.68 10.87
C ALA A 281 6.07 -1.95 9.92
N MET A 282 5.25 -2.72 9.20
CA MET A 282 4.17 -2.25 8.34
C MET A 282 2.85 -2.63 9.00
N SER A 283 2.40 -1.84 9.97
CA SER A 283 1.17 -2.14 10.72
C SER A 283 -0.08 -1.78 9.89
N LEU A 284 -1.13 -2.57 10.06
CA LEU A 284 -2.43 -2.35 9.42
C LEU A 284 -3.23 -1.20 10.05
N GLY A 285 -3.03 -0.93 11.34
CA GLY A 285 -3.80 0.05 12.12
C GLY A 285 -3.49 -0.05 13.60
#